data_AF-A0A4P5QRQ0-F1
#
_entry.id   AF-A0A4P5QRQ0-F1
#
_cell.length_a   1.000
_cell.length_b   1.000
_cell.length_c   1.000
_cell.angle_alpha   90.00
_cell.angle_beta   90.00
_cell.angle_gamma   90.00
#
_symmetry.space_group_name_H-M   'P 1'
#
loop_
_entity.id
_entity.type
_entity.pdbx_description
1 polymer ?
#
loop_
_entity_poly.entity_id
_entity_poly.type
_entity_poly.pdbx_seq_one_letter_code
_entity_poly.pdbx_strand_id
1 'polypeptide(L)'
;MVREIDFRPVLAGSLYGPLRDPSLFNQVRLDPEVHTLVWPNGADFDPATLHDWPDLLPAMEERARTWDSEGAPNQAMQRTRDEAKRCG
;
A
#
# COMPACT_ATOMS: atom_id res chain seq x y z
N MET A 1 -26.90 -1.73 -8.11
CA MET A 1 -26.55 -1.59 -6.68
C MET A 1 -25.21 -0.86 -6.60
N VAL A 2 -24.97 -0.11 -5.52
CA VAL A 2 -23.71 0.60 -5.25
C VAL A 2 -23.15 0.03 -3.94
N ARG A 3 -21.83 -0.10 -3.84
CA ARG A 3 -21.11 -0.55 -2.65
C ARG A 3 -20.05 0.50 -2.29
N GLU A 4 -19.91 0.77 -0.99
CA GLU A 4 -18.79 1.54 -0.45
C GLU A 4 -17.71 0.59 0.06
N ILE A 5 -16.44 0.91 -0.23
CA ILE A 5 -15.27 0.13 0.18
C ILE A 5 -14.33 1.05 0.95
N ASP A 6 -13.87 0.59 2.11
CA ASP A 6 -12.82 1.22 2.88
C ASP A 6 -11.47 0.54 2.62
N PHE A 7 -10.56 1.23 1.93
CA PHE A 7 -9.23 0.71 1.62
C PHE A 7 -8.25 0.78 2.79
N ARG A 8 -8.50 1.62 3.82
CA ARG A 8 -7.53 1.90 4.90
C ARG A 8 -6.88 0.66 5.54
N PRO A 9 -7.57 -0.47 5.76
CA PRO A 9 -6.96 -1.67 6.33
C PRO A 9 -5.83 -2.27 5.49
N VAL A 10 -5.82 -2.06 4.18
CA VAL A 10 -4.86 -2.68 3.25
C VAL A 10 -3.76 -1.71 2.77
N LEU A 11 -3.83 -0.43 3.14
CA LEU A 11 -2.86 0.58 2.71
C LEU A 11 -1.58 0.49 3.55
N ALA A 12 -0.70 -0.44 3.23
CA ALA A 12 0.59 -0.62 3.90
C ALA A 12 1.71 -0.91 2.90
N GLY A 13 2.95 -0.93 3.39
CA GLY A 13 4.14 -1.14 2.56
C GLY A 13 4.45 0.03 1.62
N SER A 14 5.47 -0.15 0.79
CA SER A 14 6.00 0.91 -0.08
C SER A 14 5.07 1.32 -1.21
N LEU A 15 4.25 0.39 -1.74
CA LEU A 15 3.35 0.64 -2.87
C LEU A 15 1.99 1.20 -2.43
N TYR A 16 1.32 0.56 -1.48
CA TYR A 16 -0.03 0.95 -1.05
C TYR A 16 -0.04 1.93 0.12
N GLY A 17 0.99 1.94 0.97
CA GLY A 17 1.11 2.87 2.10
C GLY A 17 0.98 4.36 1.73
N PRO A 18 1.61 4.85 0.64
CA PRO A 18 1.47 6.24 0.21
C PRO A 18 0.03 6.67 -0.09
N LEU A 19 -0.87 5.73 -0.42
CA LEU A 19 -2.28 6.04 -0.67
C LEU A 19 -3.05 6.46 0.59
N ARG A 20 -2.43 6.39 1.79
CA ARG A 20 -3.01 7.00 3.01
C ARG A 20 -3.07 8.52 2.93
N ASP A 21 -2.24 9.15 2.10
CA ASP A 21 -2.35 10.58 1.81
C ASP A 21 -3.55 10.82 0.86
N PRO A 22 -4.59 11.56 1.30
CA PRO A 22 -5.73 11.89 0.45
C PRO A 22 -5.34 12.62 -0.84
N SER A 23 -4.24 13.38 -0.85
CA SER A 23 -3.78 14.09 -2.03
C SER A 23 -3.40 13.15 -3.17
N LEU A 24 -2.79 12.01 -2.85
CA LEU A 24 -2.49 10.94 -3.79
C LEU A 24 -3.71 10.06 -4.04
N PHE A 25 -4.45 9.69 -2.98
CA PHE A 25 -5.64 8.83 -3.07
C PHE A 25 -6.68 9.39 -4.04
N ASN A 26 -6.92 10.70 -4.03
CA ASN A 26 -7.90 11.37 -4.89
C ASN A 26 -7.47 11.43 -6.37
N GLN A 27 -6.28 10.97 -6.72
CA GLN A 27 -5.79 10.90 -8.10
C GLN A 27 -6.10 9.57 -8.79
N VAL A 28 -6.94 8.72 -8.17
CA VAL A 28 -7.41 7.47 -8.76
C VAL A 28 -8.01 7.70 -10.15
N ARG A 29 -7.70 6.81 -11.08
CA ARG A 29 -8.28 6.78 -12.44
C ARG A 29 -8.75 5.37 -12.77
N LEU A 30 -9.70 5.26 -13.69
CA LEU A 30 -10.03 3.99 -14.32
C LEU A 30 -9.16 3.84 -15.57
N ASP A 31 -8.38 2.76 -15.64
CA ASP A 31 -7.67 2.40 -16.87
C ASP A 31 -8.69 1.90 -17.92
N PRO A 32 -8.75 2.49 -19.12
CA PRO A 32 -9.77 2.13 -20.13
C PRO A 32 -9.49 0.80 -20.85
N GLU A 33 -8.27 0.28 -20.80
CA GLU A 33 -7.91 -0.97 -21.47
C GLU A 33 -8.21 -2.17 -20.56
N VAL A 34 -7.72 -2.12 -19.32
CA VAL A 34 -7.85 -3.23 -18.36
C VAL A 34 -8.97 -3.04 -17.34
N HIS A 35 -9.64 -1.89 -17.34
CA HIS A 35 -10.79 -1.58 -16.47
C HIS A 35 -10.46 -1.64 -14.96
N THR A 36 -9.23 -1.31 -14.61
CA THR A 36 -8.68 -1.37 -13.25
C THR A 36 -8.63 0.03 -12.62
N LEU A 37 -8.87 0.14 -11.31
CA LEU A 37 -8.57 1.38 -10.58
C LEU A 37 -7.06 1.51 -10.44
N VAL A 38 -6.47 2.61 -10.91
CA VAL A 38 -5.02 2.85 -10.90
C VAL A 38 -4.68 4.21 -10.30
N TRP A 39 -3.55 4.26 -9.59
CA TRP A 39 -2.96 5.50 -9.05
C TRP A 39 -1.64 5.86 -9.76
N PRO A 40 -1.22 7.14 -9.72
CA PRO A 40 0.03 7.59 -10.38
C PRO A 40 1.31 6.90 -9.88
N ASN A 41 1.30 6.35 -8.67
CA ASN A 41 2.42 5.59 -8.11
C ASN A 41 2.44 4.11 -8.55
N GLY A 42 1.50 3.70 -9.42
CA GLY A 42 1.40 2.34 -9.96
C GLY A 42 0.62 1.35 -9.08
N ALA A 43 0.03 1.79 -7.97
CA ALA A 43 -0.88 0.95 -7.19
C ALA A 43 -2.20 0.74 -7.96
N ASP A 44 -2.80 -0.44 -7.82
CA ASP A 44 -4.02 -0.79 -8.54
C ASP A 44 -4.98 -1.70 -7.75
N PHE A 45 -6.24 -1.75 -8.18
CA PHE A 45 -7.25 -2.73 -7.76
C PHE A 45 -8.16 -3.10 -8.94
N ASP A 46 -8.18 -4.38 -9.30
CA ASP A 46 -9.00 -4.90 -10.40
C ASP A 46 -10.49 -5.06 -10.01
N PRO A 47 -11.42 -5.14 -10.98
CA PRO A 47 -12.85 -5.28 -10.70
C PRO A 47 -13.25 -6.52 -9.90
N ALA A 48 -12.56 -7.65 -10.06
CA ALA A 48 -12.89 -8.88 -9.34
C ALA A 48 -12.49 -8.75 -7.87
N THR A 49 -11.31 -8.19 -7.59
CA THR A 49 -10.88 -7.85 -6.23
C THR A 49 -11.88 -6.93 -5.53
N LEU A 50 -12.41 -5.92 -6.22
CA LEU A 50 -13.41 -5.00 -5.66
C LEU A 50 -14.78 -5.67 -5.46
N HIS A 51 -15.18 -6.57 -6.36
CA HIS A 51 -16.43 -7.32 -6.26
C HIS A 51 -16.43 -8.25 -5.04
N ASP A 52 -15.34 -9.00 -4.86
CA ASP A 52 -15.15 -10.01 -3.81
C ASP A 52 -14.52 -9.44 -2.53
N TRP A 53 -14.47 -8.11 -2.41
CA TRP A 53 -13.80 -7.40 -1.31
C TRP A 53 -14.10 -7.94 0.09
N PRO A 54 -15.36 -8.23 0.49
CA PRO A 54 -15.65 -8.74 1.83
C PRO A 54 -14.96 -10.08 2.14
N ASP A 55 -14.78 -10.93 1.12
CA ASP A 55 -14.20 -12.27 1.27
C ASP A 55 -12.67 -12.20 1.24
N LEU A 56 -12.11 -11.25 0.47
CA LEU A 56 -10.66 -11.06 0.33
C LEU A 56 -10.03 -10.23 1.46
N LEU A 57 -10.80 -9.30 2.05
CA LEU A 57 -10.31 -8.33 3.03
C LEU A 57 -9.52 -8.97 4.19
N PRO A 58 -9.97 -10.05 4.85
CA PRO A 58 -9.22 -10.61 5.99
C PRO A 58 -7.79 -11.02 5.63
N ALA A 59 -7.60 -11.62 4.45
CA ALA A 59 -6.29 -12.05 3.97
C ALA A 59 -5.43 -10.85 3.51
N MET A 60 -6.02 -9.85 2.88
CA MET A 60 -5.32 -8.64 2.45
C MET A 60 -4.86 -7.81 3.66
N GLU A 61 -5.70 -7.69 4.69
CA GLU A 61 -5.36 -6.99 5.93
C GLU A 61 -4.21 -7.70 6.68
N GLU A 62 -4.22 -9.03 6.70
CA GLU A 62 -3.11 -9.80 7.28
C GLU A 62 -1.78 -9.53 6.58
N ARG A 63 -1.77 -9.52 5.24
CA ARG A 63 -0.57 -9.15 4.47
C ARG A 63 -0.16 -7.70 4.69
N ALA A 64 -1.12 -6.78 4.78
CA ALA A 64 -0.81 -5.38 5.04
C ALA A 64 -0.08 -5.21 6.38
N ARG A 65 -0.47 -5.95 7.43
CA ARG A 65 0.23 -5.95 8.72
C ARG A 65 1.68 -6.42 8.62
N THR A 66 1.99 -7.38 7.75
CA THR A 66 3.38 -7.84 7.57
C THR A 66 4.24 -6.77 6.90
N TRP A 67 3.73 -6.09 5.88
CA TRP A 67 4.49 -5.04 5.18
C TRP A 67 4.69 -3.76 6.00
N ASP A 68 3.77 -3.45 6.91
CA ASP A 68 3.95 -2.34 7.86
C ASP A 68 5.19 -2.56 8.74
N SER A 69 5.47 -3.82 9.10
CA SER A 69 6.66 -4.19 9.87
C SER A 69 7.96 -4.20 9.05
N GLU A 70 7.88 -4.43 7.74
CA GLU A 70 9.03 -4.48 6.82
C GLU A 70 9.43 -3.09 6.28
N GLY A 71 8.50 -2.14 6.28
CA GLY A 71 8.76 -0.73 5.93
C GLY A 71 9.52 0.07 7.00
N ALA A 72 9.71 -0.52 8.19
CA ALA A 72 10.59 0.06 9.21
C ALA A 72 12.03 0.03 8.68
N PRO A 73 12.78 1.15 8.73
CA PRO A 73 14.16 1.15 8.29
C PRO A 73 14.92 0.05 9.03
N ASN A 74 15.52 -0.86 8.26
CA ASN A 74 16.34 -1.95 8.79
C ASN A 74 17.42 -1.36 9.70
N GLN A 75 17.21 -1.43 11.02
CA GLN A 75 18.10 -0.83 12.03
C GLN A 75 19.53 -1.40 11.94
N ALA A 76 19.70 -2.59 11.33
CA ALA A 76 21.01 -3.18 11.11
C ALA A 76 21.89 -2.36 10.14
N MET A 77 21.30 -1.62 9.20
CA MET A 77 22.05 -0.78 8.25
C MET A 77 22.34 0.64 8.78
N GLN A 78 21.55 1.15 9.73
CA GLN A 78 21.83 2.44 10.36
C GLN A 78 23.00 2.36 11.36
N ARG A 79 23.10 1.29 12.15
CA ARG A 79 24.19 1.13 13.13
C ARG A 79 25.58 1.15 12.47
N THR A 80 25.73 0.47 11.33
CA THR A 80 27.01 0.43 10.60
C THR A 80 27.40 1.78 10.02
N ARG A 81 26.43 2.61 9.63
CA ARG A 81 26.68 3.98 9.14
C ARG A 81 27.01 4.96 10.27
N ASP A 82 26.38 4.81 11.43
CA ASP A 82 26.60 5.68 12.59
C ASP A 82 27.93 5.36 13.31
N GLU A 83 28.32 4.08 13.37
CA GLU A 83 29.65 3.68 13.87
C GLU A 83 30.79 4.17 12.96
N ALA A 84 30.62 4.08 11.62
CA ALA A 84 31.60 4.58 10.67
C ALA A 84 31.81 6.10 10.72
N LYS A 85 30.77 6.87 11.11
CA LYS A 85 30.86 8.32 11.32
C LYS A 85 31.47 8.71 12.67
N ARG A 86 31.54 7.78 13.64
CA ARG A 86 32.06 8.05 14.98
C ARG A 86 33.59 7.91 15.09
N CYS A 87 34.23 7.26 14.13
CA CYS A 87 35.69 7.12 14.05
C CYS A 87 36.38 8.17 13.15
N GLY A 88 35.69 9.26 12.79
CA GLY A 88 36.24 10.36 11.99
C GLY A 88 36.60 11.58 12.84
#